data_AF-A0A3D8QB44-F1
#
_entry.id   AF-A0A3D8QB44-F1
#
_cell.length_a   1.000
_cell.length_b   1.000
_cell.length_c   1.000
_cell.angle_alpha   90.00
_cell.angle_beta   90.00
_cell.angle_gamma   90.00
#
_symmetry.space_group_name_H-M   'P 1'
#
loop_
_entity.id
_entity.type
_entity.pdbx_description
1 polymer ?
#
loop_
_entity_poly.entity_id
_entity_poly.type
_entity_poly.pdbx_seq_one_letter_code
_entity_poly.pdbx_strand_id
1 'polypeptide(L)'
;MKRAAGVVTARTYTHQSLIPGIVAQRLCASVPQRPSQRWPSILGGSQFGYTTSYKIDRWPECSKYLPHIIKMLYIFKHNISEEDRAKSATIQFAWLLCEAAWFENERSNIQEGLNLAHATIWVFDYTDKSSLGDLESIDLRATAYGTMGVLAQLADKPEDALYYDELNLKLRQESYAITKEVDATLAAGYGHLAEALALNGLFGKAKEMFEKSIEVRRQMPNFTPLQLFTPLLGLGQIACYEGNYTQAGKYLHDALRDRVSQFGENDSQGGRQASYSTQSEQTFRVKAKVFSRKALVFIWNQCYTSAAL
;
A
#
# COMPACT_ATOMS: atom_id res chain seq x y z
N MET A 1 44.93 -33.64 -59.26
CA MET A 1 43.93 -34.59 -58.74
C MET A 1 44.36 -35.09 -57.35
N LYS A 2 43.44 -35.03 -56.36
CA LYS A 2 43.41 -35.63 -55.00
C LYS A 2 44.39 -35.18 -53.87
N ARG A 3 43.76 -34.54 -52.85
CA ARG A 3 43.86 -34.51 -51.35
C ARG A 3 45.15 -34.88 -50.57
N ALA A 4 45.38 -34.13 -49.47
CA ALA A 4 45.75 -34.65 -48.13
C ALA A 4 45.44 -33.62 -47.00
N ALA A 5 45.19 -34.11 -45.78
CA ALA A 5 44.79 -33.39 -44.56
C ALA A 5 45.81 -33.57 -43.41
N GLY A 6 45.76 -32.73 -42.37
CA GLY A 6 46.42 -32.89 -41.05
C GLY A 6 46.06 -31.72 -40.12
N VAL A 7 45.26 -31.86 -39.06
CA VAL A 7 45.48 -32.38 -37.67
C VAL A 7 46.49 -31.57 -36.84
N VAL A 8 46.04 -30.97 -35.74
CA VAL A 8 46.87 -30.39 -34.66
C VAL A 8 46.43 -30.98 -33.30
N THR A 9 47.42 -31.41 -32.53
CA THR A 9 47.35 -32.18 -31.26
C THR A 9 47.40 -31.32 -29.99
N ALA A 10 46.85 -31.86 -28.90
CA ALA A 10 46.83 -31.30 -27.54
C ALA A 10 48.16 -31.44 -26.75
N ARG A 11 48.34 -30.61 -25.72
CA ARG A 11 49.21 -30.88 -24.56
C ARG A 11 48.58 -30.38 -23.25
N THR A 12 48.68 -31.23 -22.23
CA THR A 12 48.23 -31.09 -20.83
C THR A 12 49.40 -30.66 -19.93
N TYR A 13 49.11 -29.95 -18.83
CA TYR A 13 49.97 -29.91 -17.62
C TYR A 13 49.12 -29.69 -16.34
N THR A 14 49.34 -30.54 -15.34
CA THR A 14 49.00 -30.42 -13.90
C THR A 14 50.34 -30.16 -13.14
N HIS A 15 50.50 -29.63 -11.91
CA HIS A 15 49.77 -29.69 -10.62
C HIS A 15 50.41 -28.64 -9.63
N GLN A 16 49.63 -28.07 -8.67
CA GLN A 16 49.97 -27.58 -7.28
C GLN A 16 51.17 -26.61 -7.02
N SER A 17 51.20 -25.62 -6.09
CA SER A 17 50.47 -25.28 -4.85
C SER A 17 50.90 -23.89 -4.27
N LEU A 18 50.14 -23.37 -3.29
CA LEU A 18 50.43 -22.31 -2.27
C LEU A 18 50.39 -20.83 -2.76
N ILE A 19 49.59 -19.89 -2.23
CA ILE A 19 49.22 -19.58 -0.83
C ILE A 19 47.77 -18.99 -0.75
N PRO A 20 46.96 -19.34 0.27
CA PRO A 20 45.60 -18.88 0.52
C PRO A 20 45.53 -17.71 1.52
N GLY A 21 44.54 -16.81 1.38
CA GLY A 21 44.11 -15.94 2.49
C GLY A 21 43.64 -14.54 2.12
N ILE A 22 44.32 -13.83 1.21
CA ILE A 22 44.06 -12.38 1.00
C ILE A 22 43.02 -12.10 -0.09
N VAL A 23 42.84 -13.01 -1.05
CA VAL A 23 41.90 -12.82 -2.17
C VAL A 23 40.45 -13.20 -1.79
N ALA A 24 40.25 -14.11 -0.84
CA ALA A 24 38.91 -14.53 -0.41
C ALA A 24 38.18 -13.43 0.39
N GLN A 25 38.89 -12.56 1.11
CA GLN A 25 38.27 -11.44 1.83
C GLN A 25 37.85 -10.27 0.94
N ARG A 26 38.45 -10.11 -0.25
CA ARG A 26 38.08 -9.02 -1.18
C ARG A 26 36.94 -9.38 -2.13
N LEU A 27 36.61 -10.65 -2.31
CA LEU A 27 35.49 -11.10 -3.16
C LEU A 27 34.16 -11.26 -2.41
N CYS A 28 34.15 -11.19 -1.07
CA CYS A 28 32.90 -11.09 -0.29
C CYS A 28 32.29 -9.68 -0.28
N ALA A 29 32.97 -8.67 -0.81
CA ALA A 29 32.56 -7.26 -0.70
C ALA A 29 31.68 -6.74 -1.86
N SER A 30 31.33 -7.56 -2.85
CA SER A 30 30.50 -7.10 -3.98
C SER A 30 29.56 -8.18 -4.53
N VAL A 31 28.75 -8.76 -3.65
CA VAL A 31 27.52 -9.43 -4.11
C VAL A 31 26.63 -8.34 -4.73
N PRO A 32 26.18 -8.47 -5.99
CA PRO A 32 25.17 -7.57 -6.53
C PRO A 32 23.95 -7.62 -5.61
N GLN A 33 23.68 -6.53 -4.90
CA GLN A 33 22.55 -6.48 -3.99
C GLN A 33 21.25 -6.71 -4.77
N ARG A 34 20.39 -7.57 -4.24
CA ARG A 34 19.13 -7.96 -4.89
C ARG A 34 18.25 -6.71 -5.08
N PRO A 35 17.43 -6.62 -6.13
CA PRO A 35 16.48 -5.51 -6.31
C PRO A 35 15.61 -5.29 -5.07
N SER A 36 15.24 -6.37 -4.37
CA SER A 36 14.58 -6.29 -3.08
C SER A 36 15.39 -5.46 -2.09
N GLN A 37 16.68 -5.73 -1.90
CA GLN A 37 17.55 -4.99 -0.97
C GLN A 37 17.82 -3.51 -1.36
N ARG A 38 17.56 -3.12 -2.61
CA ARG A 38 17.76 -1.75 -3.11
C ARG A 38 16.47 -0.96 -3.29
N TRP A 39 15.31 -1.62 -3.23
CA TRP A 39 14.04 -0.90 -3.15
C TRP A 39 14.02 -0.12 -1.84
N PRO A 40 13.65 1.18 -1.82
CA PRO A 40 13.81 2.07 -0.65
C PRO A 40 13.07 1.70 0.64
N SER A 41 12.59 0.47 0.81
CA SER A 41 11.77 0.03 1.95
C SER A 41 11.93 -1.45 2.35
N ILE A 42 12.94 -2.19 1.87
CA ILE A 42 13.11 -3.63 2.20
C ILE A 42 14.17 -3.89 3.29
N LEU A 43 14.54 -2.87 4.06
CA LEU A 43 15.38 -3.06 5.25
C LEU A 43 14.66 -2.53 6.50
N GLY A 44 13.77 -3.35 7.07
CA GLY A 44 13.40 -3.28 8.49
C GLY A 44 11.92 -3.11 8.82
N GLY A 45 11.31 -4.17 9.34
CA GLY A 45 10.20 -4.11 10.31
C GLY A 45 8.81 -3.76 9.78
N SER A 46 7.81 -3.99 10.63
CA SER A 46 6.35 -3.95 10.47
C SER A 46 5.70 -2.63 9.97
N GLN A 47 6.37 -1.90 9.08
CA GLN A 47 5.98 -0.56 8.63
C GLN A 47 5.49 -0.54 7.18
N PHE A 48 5.01 -1.67 6.64
CA PHE A 48 4.70 -1.79 5.22
C PHE A 48 3.34 -1.17 4.81
N GLY A 49 3.21 -0.77 3.54
CA GLY A 49 1.96 -0.36 2.89
C GLY A 49 1.45 1.06 3.15
N TYR A 50 1.54 1.58 4.38
CA TYR A 50 0.93 2.88 4.74
C TYR A 50 1.93 3.98 5.11
N THR A 51 3.15 3.61 5.53
CA THR A 51 4.06 4.58 6.17
C THR A 51 5.00 5.31 5.21
N THR A 52 5.09 4.88 3.94
CA THR A 52 6.05 5.44 2.96
C THR A 52 5.42 5.91 1.64
N SER A 53 4.12 5.72 1.44
CA SER A 53 3.41 6.05 0.18
C SER A 53 3.38 7.55 -0.16
N TYR A 54 3.75 8.41 0.79
CA TYR A 54 3.83 9.87 0.61
C TYR A 54 5.26 10.40 0.41
N LYS A 55 6.27 9.52 0.42
CA LYS A 55 7.70 9.87 0.32
C LYS A 55 8.17 9.91 -1.14
N ILE A 56 8.01 11.05 -1.81
CA ILE A 56 8.36 11.21 -3.24
C ILE A 56 9.85 11.06 -3.56
N ASP A 57 10.71 11.23 -2.56
CA ASP A 57 12.16 11.00 -2.66
C ASP A 57 12.49 9.54 -3.01
N ARG A 58 11.55 8.60 -2.77
CA ARG A 58 11.68 7.20 -3.20
C ARG A 58 11.43 6.98 -4.70
N TRP A 59 10.69 7.88 -5.37
CA TRP A 59 10.19 7.68 -6.73
C TRP A 59 11.28 7.43 -7.78
N PRO A 60 12.45 8.10 -7.76
CA PRO A 60 13.51 7.82 -8.73
C PRO A 60 14.02 6.37 -8.66
N GLU A 61 14.27 5.84 -7.47
CA GLU A 61 14.71 4.45 -7.31
C GLU A 61 13.57 3.46 -7.61
N CYS A 62 12.33 3.75 -7.18
CA CYS A 62 11.17 2.92 -7.54
C CYS A 62 10.98 2.81 -9.06
N SER A 63 11.07 3.94 -9.77
CA SER A 63 10.97 4.00 -11.24
C SER A 63 12.06 3.19 -11.92
N LYS A 64 13.27 3.22 -11.37
CA LYS A 64 14.42 2.47 -11.88
C LYS A 64 14.26 0.96 -11.72
N TYR A 65 13.70 0.48 -10.61
CA TYR A 65 13.58 -0.96 -10.35
C TYR A 65 12.28 -1.60 -10.84
N LEU A 66 11.21 -0.82 -10.99
CA LEU A 66 9.91 -1.33 -11.40
C LEU A 66 9.94 -2.19 -12.68
N PRO A 67 10.64 -1.82 -13.78
CA PRO A 67 10.74 -2.68 -14.96
C PRO A 67 11.36 -4.05 -14.66
N HIS A 68 12.30 -4.12 -13.71
CA HIS A 68 12.90 -5.39 -13.28
C HIS A 68 11.91 -6.23 -12.47
N ILE A 69 11.10 -5.61 -11.60
CA ILE A 69 10.04 -6.30 -10.84
C ILE A 69 9.01 -6.89 -11.80
N ILE A 70 8.55 -6.10 -12.77
CA ILE A 70 7.61 -6.54 -13.82
C ILE A 70 8.22 -7.69 -14.62
N LYS A 71 9.51 -7.61 -14.98
CA LYS A 71 10.19 -8.70 -15.70
C LYS A 71 10.31 -9.97 -14.85
N MET A 72 10.62 -9.85 -13.56
CA MET A 72 10.65 -10.97 -12.62
C MET A 72 9.28 -11.64 -12.54
N LEU A 73 8.20 -10.85 -12.40
CA LEU A 73 6.84 -11.37 -12.39
C LEU A 73 6.48 -12.06 -13.71
N TYR A 74 6.86 -11.48 -14.85
CA TYR A 74 6.64 -12.09 -16.15
C TYR A 74 7.33 -13.45 -16.27
N ILE A 75 8.61 -13.53 -15.87
CA ILE A 75 9.37 -14.78 -15.87
C ILE A 75 8.70 -15.80 -14.94
N PHE A 76 8.32 -15.37 -13.74
CA PHE A 76 7.62 -16.20 -12.76
C PHE A 76 6.30 -16.77 -13.31
N LYS A 77 5.54 -15.96 -14.08
CA LYS A 77 4.28 -16.35 -14.73
C LYS A 77 4.45 -17.33 -15.88
N HIS A 78 5.44 -17.13 -16.74
CA HIS A 78 5.42 -17.74 -18.07
C HIS A 78 6.65 -18.58 -18.42
N ASN A 79 7.80 -18.31 -17.80
CA ASN A 79 9.09 -18.75 -18.34
C ASN A 79 9.93 -19.57 -17.34
N ILE A 80 9.28 -20.21 -16.35
CA ILE A 80 9.96 -21.11 -15.40
C ILE A 80 9.12 -22.36 -15.14
N SER A 81 9.80 -23.46 -14.78
CA SER A 81 9.16 -24.71 -14.35
C SER A 81 8.40 -24.52 -13.04
N GLU A 82 7.44 -25.40 -12.74
CA GLU A 82 6.72 -25.35 -11.44
C GLU A 82 7.68 -25.49 -10.25
N GLU A 83 8.72 -26.33 -10.38
CA GLU A 83 9.73 -26.51 -9.34
C GLU A 83 10.52 -25.21 -9.10
N ASP A 84 10.99 -24.56 -10.17
CA ASP A 84 11.71 -23.29 -10.06
C ASP A 84 10.80 -22.16 -9.59
N ARG A 85 9.50 -22.20 -9.92
CA ARG A 85 8.50 -21.25 -9.42
C ARG A 85 8.35 -21.36 -7.92
N ALA A 86 8.19 -22.57 -7.39
CA ALA A 86 8.11 -22.79 -5.94
C ALA A 86 9.38 -22.29 -5.22
N LYS A 87 10.57 -22.53 -5.77
CA LYS A 87 11.84 -22.03 -5.21
C LYS A 87 11.97 -20.50 -5.27
N SER A 88 11.36 -19.87 -6.27
CA SER A 88 11.43 -18.42 -6.48
C SER A 88 10.35 -17.64 -5.70
N ALA A 89 9.28 -18.32 -5.30
CA ALA A 89 8.19 -17.75 -4.53
C ALA A 89 8.64 -17.51 -3.08
N THR A 90 9.05 -16.28 -2.81
CA THR A 90 9.53 -15.85 -1.50
C THR A 90 8.64 -14.76 -0.95
N ILE A 91 8.54 -14.67 0.38
CA ILE A 91 7.79 -13.62 1.05
C ILE A 91 8.30 -12.22 0.66
N GLN A 92 9.63 -12.06 0.47
CA GLN A 92 10.23 -10.80 0.03
C GLN A 92 9.83 -10.44 -1.40
N PHE A 93 9.64 -11.43 -2.28
CA PHE A 93 9.15 -11.16 -3.63
C PHE A 93 7.68 -10.74 -3.60
N ALA A 94 6.85 -11.37 -2.77
CA ALA A 94 5.46 -10.95 -2.59
C ALA A 94 5.37 -9.51 -2.03
N TRP A 95 6.12 -9.18 -0.98
CA TRP A 95 6.21 -7.81 -0.46
C TRP A 95 6.64 -6.80 -1.53
N LEU A 96 7.63 -7.15 -2.36
CA LEU A 96 8.10 -6.30 -3.44
C LEU A 96 6.99 -6.00 -4.47
N LEU A 97 6.13 -6.99 -4.77
CA LEU A 97 4.97 -6.80 -5.66
C LEU A 97 3.90 -5.91 -5.01
N CYS A 98 3.66 -6.06 -3.71
CA CYS A 98 2.70 -5.23 -2.97
C CYS A 98 3.12 -3.75 -2.96
N GLU A 99 4.41 -3.49 -2.70
CA GLU A 99 4.98 -2.15 -2.75
C GLU A 99 4.96 -1.56 -4.17
N ALA A 100 5.22 -2.39 -5.19
CA ALA A 100 5.12 -1.96 -6.58
C ALA A 100 3.67 -1.61 -6.96
N ALA A 101 2.67 -2.33 -6.42
CA ALA A 101 1.26 -2.01 -6.61
C ALA A 101 0.91 -0.61 -6.07
N TRP A 102 1.39 -0.27 -4.87
CA TRP A 102 1.24 1.08 -4.31
C TRP A 102 1.95 2.14 -5.15
N PHE A 103 3.13 1.83 -5.67
CA PHE A 103 3.86 2.76 -6.53
C PHE A 103 3.17 3.00 -7.89
N GLU A 104 2.46 2.00 -8.44
CA GLU A 104 1.59 2.20 -9.61
C GLU A 104 0.38 3.07 -9.26
N ASN A 105 -0.26 2.83 -8.09
CA ASN A 105 -1.35 3.66 -7.59
C ASN A 105 -0.95 5.15 -7.47
N GLU A 106 0.22 5.42 -6.89
CA GLU A 106 0.78 6.77 -6.73
C GLU A 106 0.97 7.51 -8.07
N ARG A 107 1.11 6.77 -9.19
CA ARG A 107 1.19 7.29 -10.55
C ARG A 107 -0.13 7.20 -11.33
N SER A 108 -1.23 6.86 -10.63
CA SER A 108 -2.56 6.68 -11.19
C SER A 108 -2.70 5.54 -12.22
N ASN A 109 -1.80 4.57 -12.18
CA ASN A 109 -1.87 3.35 -12.99
C ASN A 109 -2.65 2.26 -12.23
N ILE A 110 -3.96 2.50 -12.07
CA ILE A 110 -4.82 1.72 -11.16
C ILE A 110 -4.88 0.24 -11.57
N GLN A 111 -4.97 -0.05 -12.86
CA GLN A 111 -5.10 -1.44 -13.34
C GLN A 111 -3.80 -2.22 -13.18
N GLU A 112 -2.65 -1.60 -13.43
CA GLU A 112 -1.33 -2.17 -13.18
C GLU A 112 -1.13 -2.43 -11.69
N GLY A 113 -1.55 -1.49 -10.84
CA GLY A 113 -1.59 -1.66 -9.39
C GLY A 113 -2.39 -2.89 -8.98
N LEU A 114 -3.61 -3.06 -9.51
CA LEU A 114 -4.46 -4.23 -9.21
C LEU A 114 -3.77 -5.53 -9.63
N ASN A 115 -3.19 -5.55 -10.82
CA ASN A 115 -2.50 -6.73 -11.35
C ASN A 115 -1.31 -7.14 -10.46
N LEU A 116 -0.57 -6.16 -9.92
CA LEU A 116 0.56 -6.39 -9.00
C LEU A 116 0.08 -6.81 -7.60
N ALA A 117 -1.01 -6.24 -7.10
CA ALA A 117 -1.61 -6.65 -5.85
C ALA A 117 -2.13 -8.10 -5.94
N HIS A 118 -2.81 -8.49 -7.02
CA HIS A 118 -3.23 -9.89 -7.22
C HIS A 118 -2.03 -10.83 -7.34
N ALA A 119 -0.98 -10.40 -8.05
CA ALA A 119 0.26 -11.16 -8.14
C ALA A 119 0.93 -11.36 -6.76
N THR A 120 0.74 -10.43 -5.82
CA THR A 120 1.25 -10.58 -4.43
C THR A 120 0.65 -11.81 -3.76
N ILE A 121 -0.69 -11.94 -3.78
CA ILE A 121 -1.38 -13.09 -3.20
C ILE A 121 -0.99 -14.37 -3.94
N TRP A 122 -0.93 -14.32 -5.26
CA TRP A 122 -0.55 -15.48 -6.05
C TRP A 122 0.88 -15.97 -5.76
N VAL A 123 1.87 -15.08 -5.64
CA VAL A 123 3.24 -15.45 -5.22
C VAL A 123 3.26 -15.94 -3.78
N PHE A 124 2.48 -15.33 -2.89
CA PHE A 124 2.36 -15.78 -1.50
C PHE A 124 1.80 -17.21 -1.42
N ASP A 125 0.80 -17.56 -2.22
CA ASP A 125 0.21 -18.90 -2.23
C ASP A 125 1.23 -19.98 -2.63
N TYR A 126 2.16 -19.65 -3.53
CA TYR A 126 3.29 -20.51 -3.91
C TYR A 126 4.43 -20.56 -2.88
N THR A 127 4.50 -19.59 -1.95
CA THR A 127 5.59 -19.51 -0.98
C THR A 127 5.52 -20.67 0.01
N ASP A 128 6.67 -21.25 0.36
CA ASP A 128 6.77 -22.19 1.48
C ASP A 128 6.50 -21.45 2.80
N LYS A 129 5.47 -21.90 3.50
CA LYS A 129 4.95 -21.27 4.72
C LYS A 129 5.53 -21.90 5.99
N SER A 130 6.34 -22.96 5.86
CA SER A 130 6.87 -23.73 6.98
C SER A 130 7.75 -22.91 7.94
N SER A 131 8.44 -21.89 7.42
CA SER A 131 9.30 -20.99 8.19
C SER A 131 8.67 -19.62 8.47
N LEU A 132 7.43 -19.39 8.05
CA LEU A 132 6.78 -18.08 8.12
C LEU A 132 6.01 -17.94 9.44
N GLY A 133 6.24 -16.85 10.16
CA GLY A 133 5.44 -16.55 11.36
C GLY A 133 3.99 -16.22 11.00
N ASP A 134 3.04 -16.62 11.83
CA ASP A 134 1.61 -16.36 11.61
C ASP A 134 1.32 -14.88 11.36
N LEU A 135 1.95 -13.99 12.14
CA LEU A 135 1.78 -12.54 12.00
C LEU A 135 2.36 -12.00 10.69
N GLU A 136 3.49 -12.52 10.22
CA GLU A 136 4.09 -12.09 8.95
C GLU A 136 3.22 -12.50 7.75
N SER A 137 2.67 -13.72 7.82
CA SER A 137 1.68 -14.23 6.87
C SER A 137 0.40 -13.41 6.83
N ILE A 138 -0.11 -13.03 8.00
CA ILE A 138 -1.33 -12.22 8.14
C ILE A 138 -1.07 -10.80 7.60
N ASP A 139 0.05 -10.17 7.97
CA ASP A 139 0.32 -8.77 7.63
C ASP A 139 0.47 -8.54 6.12
N LEU A 140 1.21 -9.41 5.42
CA LEU A 140 1.35 -9.32 3.96
C LEU A 140 -0.02 -9.45 3.27
N ARG A 141 -0.80 -10.48 3.61
CA ARG A 141 -2.11 -10.72 2.99
C ARG A 141 -3.08 -9.59 3.29
N ALA A 142 -3.13 -9.13 4.54
CA ALA A 142 -3.96 -8.00 4.92
C ALA A 142 -3.58 -6.75 4.12
N THR A 143 -2.28 -6.46 3.99
CA THR A 143 -1.81 -5.31 3.21
C THR A 143 -2.17 -5.44 1.73
N ALA A 144 -1.97 -6.62 1.13
CA ALA A 144 -2.34 -6.88 -0.25
C ALA A 144 -3.85 -6.69 -0.49
N TYR A 145 -4.71 -7.25 0.35
CA TYR A 145 -6.16 -7.07 0.23
C TYR A 145 -6.59 -5.62 0.46
N GLY A 146 -6.03 -4.92 1.45
CA GLY A 146 -6.32 -3.49 1.63
C GLY A 146 -5.90 -2.64 0.42
N THR A 147 -4.78 -3.00 -0.22
CA THR A 147 -4.32 -2.36 -1.46
C THR A 147 -5.30 -2.62 -2.61
N MET A 148 -5.79 -3.86 -2.75
CA MET A 148 -6.82 -4.19 -3.74
C MET A 148 -8.13 -3.46 -3.48
N GLY A 149 -8.55 -3.35 -2.21
CA GLY A 149 -9.74 -2.61 -1.80
C GLY A 149 -9.69 -1.18 -2.30
N VAL A 150 -8.65 -0.43 -1.92
CA VAL A 150 -8.42 0.96 -2.36
C VAL A 150 -8.40 1.08 -3.88
N LEU A 151 -7.64 0.22 -4.55
CA LEU A 151 -7.53 0.26 -6.01
C LEU A 151 -8.86 -0.08 -6.71
N ALA A 152 -9.67 -0.98 -6.14
CA ALA A 152 -11.00 -1.29 -6.65
C ALA A 152 -11.96 -0.11 -6.47
N GLN A 153 -11.86 0.62 -5.35
CA GLN A 153 -12.61 1.87 -5.14
C GLN A 153 -12.25 2.92 -6.21
N LEU A 154 -10.96 3.08 -6.51
CA LEU A 154 -10.46 4.00 -7.55
C LEU A 154 -10.82 3.54 -8.98
N ALA A 155 -10.99 2.24 -9.19
CA ALA A 155 -11.42 1.65 -10.45
C ALA A 155 -12.94 1.63 -10.65
N ASP A 156 -13.72 2.24 -9.74
CA ASP A 156 -15.19 2.22 -9.73
C ASP A 156 -15.78 0.79 -9.72
N LYS A 157 -15.18 -0.09 -8.90
CA LYS A 157 -15.63 -1.48 -8.67
C LYS A 157 -16.06 -1.64 -7.21
N PRO A 158 -17.26 -1.16 -6.84
CA PRO A 158 -17.68 -1.09 -5.45
C PRO A 158 -17.85 -2.48 -4.79
N GLU A 159 -18.29 -3.49 -5.52
CA GLU A 159 -18.44 -4.85 -4.98
C GLU A 159 -17.08 -5.51 -4.69
N ASP A 160 -16.10 -5.33 -5.59
CA ASP A 160 -14.73 -5.81 -5.41
C ASP A 160 -14.06 -5.12 -4.22
N ALA A 161 -14.25 -3.81 -4.09
CA ALA A 161 -13.73 -3.04 -2.95
C ALA A 161 -14.25 -3.58 -1.62
N LEU A 162 -15.57 -3.82 -1.53
CA LEU A 162 -16.19 -4.39 -0.34
C LEU A 162 -15.62 -5.77 -0.01
N TYR A 163 -15.51 -6.65 -1.01
CA TYR A 163 -14.94 -7.98 -0.84
C TYR A 163 -13.51 -7.94 -0.29
N TYR A 164 -12.64 -7.11 -0.87
CA TYR A 164 -11.24 -7.03 -0.44
C TYR A 164 -11.07 -6.35 0.92
N ASP A 165 -11.85 -5.32 1.22
CA ASP A 165 -11.78 -4.63 2.51
C ASP A 165 -12.34 -5.50 3.66
N GLU A 166 -13.32 -6.38 3.40
CA GLU A 166 -13.75 -7.40 4.36
C GLU A 166 -12.64 -8.42 4.67
N LEU A 167 -11.92 -8.89 3.65
CA LEU A 167 -10.76 -9.79 3.83
C LEU A 167 -9.62 -9.11 4.59
N ASN A 168 -9.33 -7.84 4.26
CA ASN A 168 -8.36 -7.03 4.98
C ASN A 168 -8.73 -6.94 6.48
N LEU A 169 -9.95 -6.49 6.80
CA LEU A 169 -10.36 -6.28 8.18
C LEU A 169 -10.36 -7.59 8.97
N LYS A 170 -10.82 -8.70 8.36
CA LYS A 170 -10.79 -10.02 9.00
C LYS A 170 -9.36 -10.39 9.44
N LEU A 171 -8.38 -10.24 8.56
CA LEU A 171 -6.97 -10.53 8.88
C LEU A 171 -6.40 -9.57 9.93
N ARG A 172 -6.78 -8.30 9.91
CA ARG A 172 -6.38 -7.34 10.95
C ARG A 172 -6.98 -7.70 12.32
N GLN A 173 -8.21 -8.21 12.35
CA GLN A 173 -8.82 -8.74 13.57
C GLN A 173 -8.14 -10.02 14.06
N GLU A 174 -7.70 -10.91 13.15
CA GLU A 174 -6.89 -12.09 13.50
C GLU A 174 -5.54 -11.68 14.12
N SER A 175 -4.85 -10.68 13.53
CA SER A 175 -3.63 -10.10 14.09
C SER A 175 -3.86 -9.55 15.50
N TYR A 176 -4.93 -8.77 15.70
CA TYR A 176 -5.32 -8.28 17.02
C TYR A 176 -5.66 -9.40 18.00
N ALA A 177 -6.28 -10.49 17.54
CA ALA A 177 -6.58 -11.62 18.39
C ALA A 177 -5.32 -12.31 18.95
N ILE A 178 -4.23 -12.30 18.18
CA ILE A 178 -2.91 -12.84 18.56
C ILE A 178 -2.15 -11.86 19.46
N THR A 179 -2.06 -10.59 19.06
CA THR A 179 -1.22 -9.59 19.74
C THR A 179 -1.89 -8.94 20.94
N LYS A 180 -3.22 -8.81 20.91
CA LYS A 180 -4.03 -7.97 21.81
C LYS A 180 -3.66 -6.49 21.78
N GLU A 181 -2.95 -6.05 20.74
CA GLU A 181 -2.50 -4.67 20.57
C GLU A 181 -3.34 -3.96 19.52
N VAL A 182 -3.93 -2.82 19.90
CA VAL A 182 -4.58 -1.94 18.92
C VAL A 182 -3.52 -1.16 18.16
N ASP A 183 -3.62 -1.15 16.84
CA ASP A 183 -2.70 -0.44 15.96
C ASP A 183 -3.40 0.36 14.86
N ALA A 184 -2.61 1.15 14.14
CA ALA A 184 -3.10 1.98 13.05
C ALA A 184 -3.70 1.15 11.89
N THR A 185 -3.26 -0.08 11.71
CA THR A 185 -3.69 -0.95 10.60
C THR A 185 -5.06 -1.55 10.85
N LEU A 186 -5.39 -1.91 12.10
CA LEU A 186 -6.73 -2.32 12.51
C LEU A 186 -7.72 -1.16 12.37
N ALA A 187 -7.33 0.03 12.84
CA ALA A 187 -8.15 1.23 12.67
C ALA A 187 -8.39 1.55 11.19
N ALA A 188 -7.34 1.48 10.36
CA ALA A 188 -7.44 1.69 8.91
C ALA A 188 -8.37 0.66 8.24
N GLY A 189 -8.29 -0.63 8.62
CA GLY A 189 -9.20 -1.66 8.10
C GLY A 189 -10.67 -1.36 8.32
N TYR A 190 -11.05 -0.86 9.51
CA TYR A 190 -12.42 -0.39 9.75
C TYR A 190 -12.78 0.82 8.86
N GLY A 191 -11.82 1.72 8.61
CA GLY A 191 -12.00 2.89 7.76
C GLY A 191 -12.23 2.51 6.28
N HIS A 192 -11.43 1.60 5.72
CA HIS A 192 -11.57 1.20 4.33
C HIS A 192 -12.88 0.43 4.11
N LEU A 193 -13.23 -0.46 5.03
CA LEU A 193 -14.53 -1.13 4.97
C LEU A 193 -15.69 -0.11 5.04
N ALA A 194 -15.57 0.95 5.84
CA ALA A 194 -16.57 2.01 5.88
C ALA A 194 -16.70 2.73 4.53
N GLU A 195 -15.58 3.05 3.88
CA GLU A 195 -15.55 3.66 2.54
C GLU A 195 -16.19 2.74 1.50
N ALA A 196 -15.82 1.46 1.48
CA ALA A 196 -16.41 0.46 0.58
C ALA A 196 -17.93 0.31 0.81
N LEU A 197 -18.38 0.24 2.07
CA LEU A 197 -19.80 0.22 2.41
C LEU A 197 -20.52 1.48 1.91
N ALA A 198 -19.92 2.66 2.06
CA ALA A 198 -20.50 3.91 1.59
C ALA A 198 -20.59 3.97 0.05
N LEU A 199 -19.59 3.44 -0.68
CA LEU A 199 -19.63 3.31 -2.14
C LEU A 199 -20.75 2.39 -2.61
N ASN A 200 -21.08 1.35 -1.82
CA ASN A 200 -22.22 0.46 -2.05
C ASN A 200 -23.56 1.02 -1.52
N GLY A 201 -23.62 2.28 -1.08
CA GLY A 201 -24.84 2.92 -0.57
C GLY A 201 -25.28 2.43 0.81
N LEU A 202 -24.47 1.63 1.51
CA LEU A 202 -24.76 1.09 2.83
C LEU A 202 -24.35 2.07 3.94
N PHE A 203 -24.89 3.29 3.91
CA PHE A 203 -24.47 4.41 4.75
C PHE A 203 -24.57 4.16 6.25
N GLY A 204 -25.59 3.43 6.72
CA GLY A 204 -25.74 3.10 8.14
C GLY A 204 -24.57 2.25 8.65
N LYS A 205 -24.25 1.17 7.93
CA LYS A 205 -23.11 0.30 8.26
C LYS A 205 -21.78 1.03 8.12
N ALA A 206 -21.65 1.90 7.11
CA ALA A 206 -20.45 2.71 6.92
C ALA A 206 -20.18 3.63 8.13
N LYS A 207 -21.21 4.29 8.67
CA LYS A 207 -21.08 5.10 9.90
C LYS A 207 -20.61 4.26 11.09
N GLU A 208 -21.21 3.10 11.32
CA GLU A 208 -20.79 2.19 12.40
C GLU A 208 -19.31 1.82 12.27
N MET A 209 -18.83 1.54 11.05
CA MET A 209 -17.43 1.20 10.82
C MET A 209 -16.50 2.41 11.01
N PHE A 210 -16.88 3.61 10.57
CA PHE A 210 -16.13 4.83 10.87
C PHE A 210 -16.06 5.12 12.38
N GLU A 211 -17.14 4.89 13.12
CA GLU A 211 -17.17 5.05 14.58
C GLU A 211 -16.25 4.05 15.28
N LYS A 212 -16.26 2.77 14.88
CA LYS A 212 -15.27 1.78 15.36
C LYS A 212 -13.84 2.18 15.03
N SER A 213 -13.63 2.72 13.82
CA SER A 213 -12.33 3.24 13.38
C SER A 213 -11.84 4.39 14.26
N ILE A 214 -12.74 5.24 14.78
CA ILE A 214 -12.44 6.31 15.75
C ILE A 214 -12.14 5.72 17.14
N GLU A 215 -12.95 4.75 17.58
CA GLU A 215 -12.79 4.08 18.88
C GLU A 215 -11.40 3.42 18.99
N VAL A 216 -11.01 2.63 18.00
CA VAL A 216 -9.69 1.96 17.97
C VAL A 216 -8.57 2.98 18.01
N ARG A 217 -8.66 4.08 17.23
CA ARG A 217 -7.62 5.13 17.24
C ARG A 217 -7.46 5.77 18.60
N ARG A 218 -8.55 6.05 19.31
CA ARG A 218 -8.51 6.65 20.65
C ARG A 218 -7.87 5.73 21.70
N GLN A 219 -7.85 4.42 21.46
CA GLN A 219 -7.21 3.43 22.34
C GLN A 219 -5.71 3.25 22.03
N MET A 220 -5.21 3.80 20.91
CA MET A 220 -3.80 3.68 20.55
C MET A 220 -2.90 4.45 21.54
N PRO A 221 -1.73 3.91 21.93
CA PRO A 221 -0.85 4.52 22.93
C PRO A 221 -0.28 5.89 22.52
N ASN A 222 -0.22 6.15 21.22
CA ASN A 222 0.29 7.35 20.57
C ASN A 222 -0.83 8.09 19.81
N PHE A 223 -2.04 8.06 20.37
CA PHE A 223 -3.19 8.74 19.80
C PHE A 223 -2.96 10.25 19.67
N THR A 224 -3.28 10.80 18.50
CA THR A 224 -3.39 12.24 18.27
C THR A 224 -4.71 12.55 17.55
N PRO A 225 -5.33 13.72 17.82
CA PRO A 225 -6.57 14.11 17.14
C PRO A 225 -6.48 14.06 15.60
N LEU A 226 -5.30 14.35 15.03
CA LEU A 226 -5.07 14.26 13.58
C LEU A 226 -5.40 12.88 13.00
N GLN A 227 -5.19 11.79 13.74
CA GLN A 227 -5.48 10.46 13.24
C GLN A 227 -6.97 10.24 12.98
N LEU A 228 -7.85 11.08 13.54
CA LEU A 228 -9.29 11.04 13.27
C LEU A 228 -9.69 11.69 11.92
N PHE A 229 -8.75 12.26 11.17
CA PHE A 229 -9.02 12.96 9.91
C PHE A 229 -9.87 12.13 8.93
N THR A 230 -9.41 10.93 8.56
CA THR A 230 -10.08 10.06 7.58
C THR A 230 -11.50 9.66 8.01
N PRO A 231 -11.73 9.09 9.22
CA PRO A 231 -13.09 8.71 9.60
C PRO A 231 -14.03 9.91 9.77
N LEU A 232 -13.55 11.07 10.24
CA LEU A 232 -14.36 12.29 10.31
C LEU A 232 -14.72 12.82 8.92
N LEU A 233 -13.77 12.78 7.97
CA LEU A 233 -14.04 13.12 6.57
C LEU A 233 -15.12 12.21 5.98
N GLY A 234 -15.02 10.89 6.19
CA GLY A 234 -16.01 9.92 5.73
C GLY A 234 -17.40 10.15 6.32
N LEU A 235 -17.50 10.38 7.63
CA LEU A 235 -18.75 10.75 8.30
C LEU A 235 -19.34 12.05 7.75
N GLY A 236 -18.50 13.06 7.50
CA GLY A 236 -18.89 14.32 6.88
C GLY A 236 -19.45 14.13 5.47
N GLN A 237 -18.82 13.27 4.66
CA GLN A 237 -19.29 12.92 3.31
C GLN A 237 -20.65 12.21 3.36
N ILE A 238 -20.81 11.21 4.25
CA ILE A 238 -22.10 10.52 4.42
C ILE A 238 -23.20 11.50 4.85
N ALA A 239 -22.92 12.36 5.83
CA ALA A 239 -23.89 13.38 6.27
C ALA A 239 -24.28 14.34 5.14
N CYS A 240 -23.37 14.66 4.22
CA CYS A 240 -23.70 15.41 3.00
C CYS A 240 -24.68 14.66 2.10
N TYR A 241 -24.47 13.36 1.85
CA TYR A 241 -25.39 12.55 1.03
C TYR A 241 -26.79 12.47 1.63
N GLU A 242 -26.89 12.44 2.95
CA GLU A 242 -28.16 12.42 3.67
C GLU A 242 -28.82 13.80 3.78
N GLY A 243 -28.17 14.87 3.31
CA GLY A 243 -28.67 16.25 3.39
C GLY A 243 -28.54 16.90 4.76
N ASN A 244 -27.82 16.29 5.71
CA ASN A 244 -27.55 16.85 7.03
C ASN A 244 -26.30 17.73 7.03
N TYR A 245 -26.40 18.89 6.36
CA TYR A 245 -25.27 19.79 6.14
C TYR A 245 -24.70 20.39 7.44
N THR A 246 -25.52 20.60 8.47
CA THR A 246 -25.07 21.10 9.77
C THR A 246 -24.12 20.10 10.42
N GLN A 247 -24.47 18.82 10.41
CA GLN A 247 -23.62 17.77 10.97
C GLN A 247 -22.37 17.53 10.11
N ALA A 248 -22.53 17.57 8.78
CA ALA A 248 -21.41 17.46 7.86
C ALA A 248 -20.37 18.57 8.10
N GLY A 249 -20.81 19.81 8.26
CA GLY A 249 -19.94 20.95 8.57
C GLY A 249 -19.13 20.75 9.84
N LYS A 250 -19.74 20.21 10.90
CA LYS A 250 -19.05 19.90 12.17
C LYS A 250 -17.94 18.86 11.96
N TYR A 251 -18.26 17.72 11.34
CA TYR A 251 -17.27 16.67 11.10
C TYR A 251 -16.10 17.16 10.24
N LEU A 252 -16.37 17.90 9.16
CA LEU A 252 -15.35 18.43 8.27
C LEU A 252 -14.50 19.50 8.97
N HIS A 253 -15.11 20.38 9.76
CA HIS A 253 -14.39 21.37 10.55
C HIS A 253 -13.46 20.70 11.57
N ASP A 254 -13.95 19.71 12.32
CA ASP A 254 -13.13 18.99 13.30
C ASP A 254 -11.95 18.26 12.64
N ALA A 255 -12.18 17.61 11.50
CA ALA A 255 -11.11 16.97 10.73
C ALA A 255 -10.04 17.98 10.28
N LEU A 256 -10.46 19.14 9.77
CA LEU A 256 -9.55 20.15 9.23
C LEU A 256 -8.82 20.94 10.32
N ARG A 257 -9.47 21.23 11.46
CA ARG A 257 -8.88 21.99 12.58
C ARG A 257 -7.55 21.38 13.01
N ASP A 258 -7.55 20.08 13.28
CA ASP A 258 -6.37 19.39 13.81
C ASP A 258 -5.27 19.27 12.75
N ARG A 259 -5.65 19.16 11.47
CA ARG A 259 -4.71 19.19 10.34
C ARG A 259 -4.03 20.54 10.19
N VAL A 260 -4.80 21.63 10.19
CA VAL A 260 -4.28 23.01 10.07
C VAL A 260 -3.39 23.34 11.27
N SER A 261 -3.78 22.93 12.47
CA SER A 261 -2.97 23.15 13.67
C SER A 261 -1.58 22.50 13.59
N GLN A 262 -1.45 21.37 12.89
CA GLN A 262 -0.19 20.62 12.83
C GLN A 262 0.71 21.04 11.65
N PHE A 263 0.13 21.32 10.49
CA PHE A 263 0.89 21.56 9.26
C PHE A 263 0.79 22.99 8.71
N GLY A 264 -0.06 23.83 9.30
CA GLY A 264 -0.38 25.16 8.82
C GLY A 264 -1.44 25.16 7.71
N GLU A 265 -1.86 26.37 7.35
CA GLU A 265 -2.81 26.60 6.26
C GLU A 265 -2.15 26.29 4.90
N ASN A 266 -2.92 25.72 3.96
CA ASN A 266 -2.46 25.33 2.62
C ASN A 266 -1.32 24.29 2.61
N ASP A 267 -1.23 23.46 3.64
CA ASP A 267 -0.30 22.33 3.69
C ASP A 267 -0.45 21.42 2.45
N SER A 268 0.69 21.10 1.81
CA SER A 268 0.77 20.21 0.66
C SER A 268 1.09 18.75 1.04
N GLN A 269 1.35 18.46 2.32
CA GLN A 269 1.58 17.09 2.80
C GLN A 269 0.32 16.23 2.63
N GLY A 270 -0.86 16.86 2.58
CA GLY A 270 -2.16 16.18 2.38
C GLY A 270 -2.46 15.76 0.95
N GLY A 271 -1.79 16.38 -0.03
CA GLY A 271 -1.94 16.04 -1.44
C GLY A 271 -1.34 14.68 -1.82
N ARG A 272 -0.68 13.97 -0.89
CA ARG A 272 -0.01 12.67 -1.15
C ARG A 272 -0.25 11.59 -0.10
N GLN A 273 -1.18 11.81 0.83
CA GLN A 273 -2.05 10.73 1.33
C GLN A 273 -3.15 10.37 0.29
N ALA A 274 -3.00 10.88 -0.94
CA ALA A 274 -3.90 10.87 -2.08
C ALA A 274 -3.96 9.56 -2.86
N SER A 275 -4.02 8.46 -2.13
CA SER A 275 -4.82 7.31 -2.55
C SER A 275 -6.25 7.44 -1.99
N TYR A 276 -6.39 8.05 -0.81
CA TYR A 276 -7.67 8.29 -0.15
C TYR A 276 -8.24 9.68 -0.45
N SER A 277 -7.37 10.67 -0.76
CA SER A 277 -7.79 12.02 -1.13
C SER A 277 -7.84 12.31 -2.63
N THR A 278 -7.37 11.42 -3.51
CA THR A 278 -7.78 11.46 -4.93
C THR A 278 -9.26 11.12 -5.04
N GLN A 279 -9.76 10.18 -4.22
CA GLN A 279 -11.21 9.98 -4.03
C GLN A 279 -11.84 11.25 -3.47
N SER A 280 -11.28 11.89 -2.43
CA SER A 280 -11.90 13.08 -1.85
C SER A 280 -11.88 14.27 -2.81
N GLU A 281 -10.85 14.49 -3.63
CA GLU A 281 -10.71 15.61 -4.57
C GLU A 281 -11.42 15.35 -5.92
N GLN A 282 -11.43 14.12 -6.45
CA GLN A 282 -12.24 13.78 -7.62
C GLN A 282 -13.72 13.67 -7.24
N THR A 283 -14.06 13.10 -6.08
CA THR A 283 -15.43 13.14 -5.55
C THR A 283 -15.81 14.56 -5.11
N PHE A 284 -14.88 15.38 -4.58
CA PHE A 284 -15.11 16.81 -4.36
C PHE A 284 -15.38 17.49 -5.69
N ARG A 285 -14.59 17.27 -6.74
CA ARG A 285 -14.75 17.99 -8.03
C ARG A 285 -16.00 17.53 -8.80
N VAL A 286 -16.29 16.24 -8.80
CA VAL A 286 -17.45 15.65 -9.47
C VAL A 286 -18.75 15.93 -8.70
N LYS A 287 -18.71 15.92 -7.36
CA LYS A 287 -19.88 16.25 -6.51
C LYS A 287 -19.92 17.70 -6.01
N ALA A 288 -18.91 18.55 -6.18
CA ALA A 288 -18.97 20.02 -6.00
C ALA A 288 -19.89 20.69 -6.99
N LYS A 289 -20.14 20.06 -8.13
CA LYS A 289 -21.23 20.43 -9.02
C LYS A 289 -22.62 20.09 -8.44
N VAL A 290 -22.71 19.13 -7.53
CA VAL A 290 -23.93 18.67 -6.83
C VAL A 290 -24.09 19.33 -5.45
N PHE A 291 -22.99 19.73 -4.81
CA PHE A 291 -22.99 20.58 -3.63
C PHE A 291 -23.68 21.88 -4.00
N SER A 292 -24.84 22.12 -3.41
CA SER A 292 -25.45 23.44 -3.49
C SER A 292 -24.40 24.47 -3.08
N ARG A 293 -24.31 25.58 -3.81
CA ARG A 293 -23.44 26.73 -3.49
C ARG A 293 -23.45 27.07 -1.99
N LYS A 294 -24.57 26.81 -1.30
CA LYS A 294 -24.76 26.98 0.14
C LYS A 294 -23.89 26.07 1.01
N ALA A 295 -23.67 24.80 0.68
CA ALA A 295 -22.83 23.90 1.46
C ALA A 295 -21.35 24.29 1.36
N LEU A 296 -20.89 24.64 0.16
CA LEU A 296 -19.53 25.16 -0.05
C LEU A 296 -19.34 26.52 0.64
N VAL A 297 -20.31 27.43 0.55
CA VAL A 297 -20.27 28.72 1.26
C VAL A 297 -20.35 28.54 2.78
N PHE A 298 -21.10 27.55 3.28
CA PHE A 298 -21.19 27.25 4.71
C PHE A 298 -19.87 26.67 5.26
N ILE A 299 -19.28 25.70 4.55
CA ILE A 299 -17.97 25.13 4.90
C ILE A 299 -16.89 26.20 4.77
N TRP A 300 -16.91 27.01 3.71
CA TRP A 300 -15.98 28.13 3.51
C TRP A 300 -16.12 29.17 4.63
N ASN A 301 -17.34 29.58 4.99
CA ASN A 301 -17.54 30.53 6.07
C ASN A 301 -17.14 29.93 7.43
N GLN A 302 -17.55 28.71 7.77
CA GLN A 302 -17.20 28.12 9.07
C GLN A 302 -15.69 27.82 9.22
N CYS A 303 -15.01 27.43 8.14
CA CYS A 303 -13.57 27.11 8.20
C CYS A 303 -12.67 28.34 8.04
N TYR A 304 -13.12 29.41 7.37
CA TYR A 304 -12.28 30.59 7.06
C TYR A 304 -12.76 31.92 7.65
N THR A 305 -13.91 32.00 8.33
CA THR A 305 -14.35 33.24 9.02
C THR A 305 -14.13 33.24 10.53
N SER A 306 -13.62 32.15 11.12
CA SER A 306 -13.19 32.13 12.53
C SER A 306 -11.83 32.80 12.78
N ALA A 307 -11.17 33.33 11.74
CA ALA A 307 -9.96 34.15 11.86
C ALA A 307 -10.24 35.67 11.87
N ALA A 308 -11.50 36.09 11.97
CA ALA A 308 -11.88 37.50 12.03
C ALA A 308 -12.91 37.74 13.15
N LEU A 309 -12.48 37.58 14.40
CA LEU A 309 -12.95 38.26 15.62
C LEU A 309 -12.00 37.89 16.77
#